data_AF-C3Y8S1-F1
#
_entry.id   AF-C3Y8S1-F1
#
_cell.length_a   1.000
_cell.length_b   1.000
_cell.length_c   1.000
_cell.angle_alpha   90.00
_cell.angle_beta   90.00
_cell.angle_gamma   90.00
#
_symmetry.space_group_name_H-M   'P 1'
#
loop_
_entity.id
_entity.type
_entity.pdbx_description
1 polymer ?
#
loop_
_entity_poly.entity_id
_entity_poly.type
_entity_poly.pdbx_seq_one_letter_code
_entity_poly.pdbx_strand_id
1 'polypeptide(L)'
;YVGVVLCSPTQYKILLSDSINGTFRNIGDLAGHGQDHCELVGATSDPSSSSLDPDYRTCSGVGYWRYYRGDSFNYGDIGDESDTDNLWYGRWYRCGVIIP
;
A
#
# COMPACT_ATOMS: atom_id res chain seq x y z
N TYR A 1 -12.96 -0.81 -2.94
CA TYR A 1 -13.15 -0.97 -1.48
C TYR A 1 -11.80 -1.04 -0.79
N VAL A 2 -11.64 -0.34 0.33
CA VAL A 2 -10.41 -0.36 1.15
C VAL A 2 -10.61 -1.35 2.30
N GLY A 3 -9.68 -2.28 2.43
CA GLY A 3 -9.61 -3.22 3.55
C GLY A 3 -8.38 -2.92 4.41
N VAL A 4 -8.49 -3.13 5.71
CA VAL A 4 -7.39 -2.92 6.65
C VAL A 4 -7.25 -4.12 7.58
N VAL A 5 -6.02 -4.59 7.76
CA VAL A 5 -5.67 -5.61 8.76
C VAL A 5 -4.79 -4.96 9.82
N LEU A 6 -5.27 -4.92 11.06
CA LEU A 6 -4.56 -4.29 12.17
C LEU A 6 -3.44 -5.20 12.70
N CYS A 7 -2.22 -4.67 12.81
CA CYS A 7 -1.17 -5.23 13.66
C CYS A 7 -1.16 -4.55 15.03
N SER A 8 -1.52 -3.27 15.05
CA SER A 8 -1.81 -2.43 16.22
C SER A 8 -2.68 -1.23 15.78
N PRO A 9 -3.18 -0.39 16.69
CA PRO A 9 -3.99 0.78 16.31
C PRO A 9 -3.28 1.77 15.36
N THR A 10 -1.95 1.81 15.38
CA THR A 10 -1.14 2.71 14.55
C THR A 10 -0.42 2.01 13.40
N GLN A 11 -0.47 0.69 13.33
CA GLN A 11 0.28 -0.12 12.37
C GLN A 11 -0.62 -1.15 11.75
N TYR A 12 -0.82 -1.05 10.44
CA TYR A 12 -1.78 -1.88 9.75
C TYR A 12 -1.39 -2.11 8.30
N LYS A 13 -1.90 -3.19 7.72
CA LYS A 13 -1.80 -3.47 6.29
C LYS A 13 -3.04 -2.93 5.60
N ILE A 14 -2.84 -2.16 4.53
CA ILE A 14 -3.91 -1.67 3.65
C ILE A 14 -4.00 -2.62 2.45
N LEU A 15 -5.23 -2.96 2.07
CA LEU A 15 -5.57 -3.84 0.96
C LEU A 15 -6.68 -3.21 0.12
N LEU A 16 -6.76 -3.60 -1.15
CA LEU A 16 -7.84 -3.17 -2.05
C LEU A 16 -8.60 -4.36 -2.63
N SER A 17 -9.89 -4.12 -2.90
CA SER A 17 -10.75 -5.02 -3.68
C SER A 17 -11.73 -4.20 -4.52
N ASP A 18 -12.17 -4.75 -5.64
CA ASP A 18 -13.23 -4.21 -6.50
C ASP A 18 -14.63 -4.41 -5.90
N SER A 19 -14.79 -5.35 -4.97
CA SER A 19 -16.04 -5.67 -4.28
C SER A 19 -15.87 -5.78 -2.77
N ILE A 20 -16.91 -5.45 -2.00
CA ILE A 20 -16.90 -5.58 -0.53
C ILE A 20 -16.74 -7.04 -0.07
N ASN A 21 -17.23 -7.99 -0.87
CA ASN A 21 -17.14 -9.43 -0.62
C ASN A 21 -16.06 -10.09 -1.50
N GLY A 22 -15.25 -9.29 -2.20
CA GLY A 22 -14.22 -9.78 -3.10
C GLY A 22 -12.93 -10.17 -2.38
N THR A 23 -11.96 -10.63 -3.16
CA THR A 23 -10.61 -10.86 -2.65
C THR A 23 -9.91 -9.53 -2.46
N PHE A 24 -9.48 -9.26 -1.23
CA PHE A 24 -8.63 -8.12 -0.91
C PHE A 24 -7.17 -8.48 -1.20
N ARG A 25 -6.49 -7.63 -1.96
CA ARG A 25 -5.12 -7.85 -2.40
C ARG A 25 -4.20 -6.73 -1.95
N ASN A 26 -2.90 -7.04 -1.98
CA ASN A 26 -1.86 -6.08 -1.69
C ASN A 26 -1.93 -4.89 -2.65
N ILE A 27 -1.40 -3.77 -2.16
CA ILE A 27 -1.22 -2.55 -2.91
C ILE A 27 0.26 -2.21 -2.99
N GLY A 28 0.73 -1.88 -4.19
CA GLY A 28 2.11 -1.49 -4.43
C GLY A 28 2.25 -0.07 -4.97
N ASP A 29 3.39 0.52 -4.64
CA ASP A 29 3.77 1.88 -5.05
C ASP A 29 4.99 1.75 -5.97
N LEU A 30 4.88 2.30 -7.17
CA LEU A 30 5.95 2.25 -8.18
C LEU A 30 6.90 3.44 -8.13
N ALA A 31 6.57 4.53 -7.43
CA ALA A 31 7.41 5.74 -7.34
C ALA A 31 7.86 6.08 -5.90
N GLY A 32 7.84 5.10 -5.00
CA GLY A 32 8.13 5.35 -3.59
C GLY A 32 8.22 4.10 -2.73
N HIS A 33 7.74 4.23 -1.49
CA HIS A 33 7.72 3.17 -0.49
C HIS A 33 6.29 2.76 -0.11
N GLY A 34 5.27 3.40 -0.67
CA GLY A 34 3.85 3.27 -0.34
C GLY A 34 3.34 4.30 0.66
N GLN A 35 4.01 5.45 0.77
CA GLN A 35 3.59 6.55 1.66
C GLN A 35 2.23 7.09 1.22
N ASP A 36 2.05 7.22 -0.09
CA ASP A 36 0.87 7.77 -0.74
C ASP A 36 -0.40 6.96 -0.45
N HIS A 37 -0.27 5.65 -0.27
CA HIS A 37 -1.38 4.76 0.09
C HIS A 37 -2.06 5.13 1.40
N CYS A 38 -1.38 5.87 2.28
CA CYS A 38 -1.96 6.37 3.51
C CYS A 38 -3.17 7.28 3.30
N GLU A 39 -3.37 7.83 2.10
CA GLU A 39 -4.59 8.57 1.79
C GLU A 39 -5.85 7.69 1.83
N LEU A 40 -5.72 6.39 1.58
CA LEU A 40 -6.83 5.43 1.62
C LEU A 40 -7.44 5.26 3.01
N VAL A 41 -6.68 5.62 4.05
CA VAL A 41 -7.11 5.60 5.46
C VAL A 41 -7.29 7.01 6.01
N GLY A 42 -7.29 8.04 5.14
CA GLY A 42 -7.57 9.42 5.51
C GLY A 42 -6.37 10.28 5.91
N ALA A 43 -5.13 9.83 5.70
CA ALA A 43 -3.97 10.69 5.92
C ALA A 43 -3.94 11.81 4.87
N THR A 44 -3.82 13.07 5.31
CA THR A 44 -3.81 14.25 4.43
C THR A 44 -2.45 14.51 3.77
N SER A 45 -1.39 13.87 4.27
CA SER A 45 -0.02 14.01 3.79
C SER A 45 0.72 12.68 3.85
N ASP A 46 1.75 12.54 3.03
CA ASP A 46 2.57 11.35 2.97
C ASP A 46 3.51 11.28 4.17
N PRO A 47 3.50 10.19 4.96
CA PRO A 47 4.44 10.05 6.07
C PRO A 47 5.87 9.89 5.56
N SER A 48 6.86 10.11 6.42
CA SER A 48 8.25 9.76 6.10
C SER A 48 8.41 8.26 5.82
N SER A 49 9.33 7.86 4.94
CA SER A 49 9.57 6.45 4.61
C SER A 49 9.94 5.57 5.82
N SER A 50 10.52 6.13 6.88
CA SER A 50 10.80 5.44 8.15
C SER A 50 9.53 5.01 8.91
N SER A 51 8.36 5.54 8.53
CA SER A 51 7.04 5.16 9.06
C SER A 51 6.40 4.02 8.26
N LEU A 52 7.13 3.43 7.32
CA LEU A 52 6.70 2.27 6.55
C LEU A 52 7.57 1.07 6.90
N ASP A 53 7.14 -0.12 6.47
CA ASP A 53 7.94 -1.32 6.64
C ASP A 53 9.31 -1.16 5.93
N PRO A 54 10.46 -1.22 6.64
CA PRO A 54 11.76 -1.13 6.00
C PRO A 54 12.01 -2.25 4.98
N ASP A 55 11.30 -3.38 5.14
CA ASP A 55 11.36 -4.53 4.25
C ASP A 55 10.35 -4.42 3.08
N TYR A 56 9.88 -3.22 2.72
CA TYR A 56 8.90 -3.01 1.63
C TYR A 56 9.33 -3.53 0.25
N ARG A 57 10.62 -3.83 0.06
CA ARG A 57 11.23 -4.45 -1.13
C ARG A 57 11.08 -5.97 -1.22
N THR A 58 10.51 -6.61 -0.21
CA THR A 58 10.64 -8.06 -0.04
C THR A 58 9.53 -8.88 -0.68
N CYS A 59 8.50 -8.24 -1.25
CA CYS A 59 7.26 -8.94 -1.61
C CYS A 59 6.77 -8.64 -3.02
N SER A 60 6.35 -9.68 -3.74
CA SER A 60 5.83 -9.60 -5.09
C SER A 60 4.52 -10.37 -5.27
N GLY A 61 3.77 -10.02 -6.32
CA GLY A 61 2.61 -10.79 -6.76
C GLY A 61 1.54 -9.92 -7.41
N VAL A 62 0.41 -10.56 -7.73
CA VAL A 62 -0.75 -9.89 -8.35
C VAL A 62 -1.55 -9.10 -7.31
N GLY A 63 -1.75 -7.81 -7.56
CA GLY A 63 -2.56 -6.94 -6.73
C GLY A 63 -2.85 -5.61 -7.43
N TYR A 64 -3.05 -4.57 -6.62
CA TYR A 64 -3.29 -3.23 -7.13
C TYR A 64 -2.03 -2.40 -7.03
N TRP A 65 -1.81 -1.46 -7.93
CA TRP A 65 -0.68 -0.55 -7.84
C TRP A 65 -0.95 0.78 -8.53
N ARG A 66 -0.14 1.79 -8.18
CA ARG A 66 -0.12 3.09 -8.84
C ARG A 66 1.25 3.75 -8.69
N TYR A 67 1.42 4.88 -9.38
CA TYR A 67 2.67 5.61 -9.41
C TYR A 67 2.68 6.75 -8.39
N TYR A 68 1.67 7.60 -8.39
CA TYR A 68 1.62 8.76 -7.51
C TYR A 68 0.34 8.80 -6.67
N ARG A 69 0.42 9.60 -5.60
CA ARG A 69 -0.75 9.95 -4.79
C ARG A 69 -1.85 10.54 -5.67
N GLY A 70 -3.10 10.08 -5.47
CA GLY A 70 -4.25 10.52 -6.24
C GLY A 70 -4.43 9.82 -7.59
N ASP A 71 -3.44 9.06 -8.08
CA ASP A 71 -3.62 8.25 -9.28
C ASP A 71 -4.64 7.13 -9.03
N SER A 72 -5.31 6.73 -10.10
CA SER A 72 -6.14 5.52 -10.10
C SER A 72 -5.28 4.28 -9.98
N PHE A 73 -5.75 3.28 -9.23
CA PHE A 73 -5.07 2.00 -9.12
C PHE A 73 -5.29 1.15 -10.37
N ASN A 74 -4.20 0.60 -10.89
CA ASN A 74 -4.22 -0.49 -11.86
C ASN A 74 -4.23 -1.83 -11.13
N TYR A 75 -4.74 -2.87 -11.78
CA TYR A 75 -4.70 -4.25 -11.29
C TYR A 75 -3.79 -5.07 -12.19
N GLY A 76 -2.86 -5.81 -11.59
CA GLY A 76 -1.93 -6.66 -12.31
C GLY A 76 -0.78 -7.11 -11.43
N ASP A 77 0.31 -7.52 -12.07
CA ASP A 77 1.55 -7.84 -11.37
C ASP A 77 2.13 -6.58 -10.75
N ILE A 78 2.24 -6.55 -9.41
CA ILE A 78 2.83 -5.42 -8.69
C ILE A 78 4.34 -5.43 -8.94
N GLY A 79 4.84 -4.35 -9.52
CA GLY A 79 6.26 -4.13 -9.82
C GLY A 79 6.72 -4.67 -11.17
N ASP A 80 5.80 -5.21 -11.98
CA ASP A 80 5.99 -5.31 -13.43
C ASP A 80 6.13 -3.87 -13.98
N GLU A 81 7.11 -3.62 -14.84
CA GLU A 81 7.59 -2.29 -15.28
C GLU A 81 8.39 -1.44 -14.26
N SER A 82 8.70 -1.92 -13.05
CA SER A 82 9.59 -1.16 -12.17
C SER A 82 11.05 -1.26 -12.64
N ASP A 83 11.69 -0.11 -12.93
CA ASP A 83 13.10 0.00 -13.40
C ASP A 83 14.16 -0.58 -12.44
N THR A 84 13.73 -1.21 -11.34
CA THR A 84 14.57 -1.51 -10.18
C THR A 84 14.48 -2.95 -9.68
N ASP A 85 13.82 -3.87 -10.40
CA ASP A 85 13.71 -5.32 -10.07
C ASP A 85 13.17 -5.63 -8.65
N ASN A 86 12.61 -4.63 -7.98
CA ASN A 86 12.12 -4.75 -6.63
C ASN A 86 10.60 -4.63 -6.69
N LEU A 87 9.92 -5.56 -6.04
CA LEU A 87 8.47 -5.65 -6.07
C LEU A 87 8.01 -5.05 -4.73
N TRP A 88 7.16 -4.03 -4.78
CA TRP A 88 7.06 -3.05 -3.70
C TRP A 88 5.74 -3.13 -2.95
N TYR A 89 5.68 -3.86 -1.85
CA TYR A 89 4.71 -3.58 -0.80
C TYR A 89 5.22 -4.03 0.57
N GLY A 90 5.05 -3.16 1.57
CA GLY A 90 5.39 -3.46 2.96
C GLY A 90 4.37 -4.39 3.63
N ARG A 91 4.77 -5.05 4.72
CA ARG A 91 3.86 -5.81 5.58
C ARG A 91 2.88 -4.91 6.34
N TRP A 92 3.24 -3.64 6.51
CA TRP A 92 2.45 -2.67 7.28
C TRP A 92 2.80 -1.22 6.89
N TYR A 93 1.92 -0.32 7.30
CA TYR A 93 2.03 1.14 7.17
C TYR A 93 1.78 1.79 8.55
N ARG A 94 2.46 2.91 8.83
CA ARG A 94 2.09 3.84 9.92
C ARG A 94 1.76 5.20 9.31
N CYS A 95 0.49 5.42 9.06
CA CYS A 95 0.02 6.61 8.35
C CYS A 95 -0.23 7.84 9.24
N GLY A 96 0.07 7.76 10.54
CA GLY A 96 -0.28 8.81 11.50
C GLY A 96 -1.79 8.91 11.79
N VAL A 97 -2.59 7.99 11.27
CA VAL A 97 -4.03 7.85 11.55
C VAL A 97 -4.23 6.59 12.38
N ILE A 98 -4.94 6.73 13.50
CA ILE A 98 -5.32 5.61 14.37
C ILE A 98 -6.59 4.97 13.81
N ILE A 99 -6.58 3.67 13.63
CA ILE A 99 -7.76 2.89 13.24
C ILE A 99 -8.28 2.19 14.50
N PRO A 100 -9.47 2.56 15.01
CA PRO A 100 -10.02 2.05 16.26
C PRO A 100 -10.53 0.61 16.18
#